data_AF-A0A6J7C730-F1
#
_entry.id   AF-A0A6J7C730-F1
#
_cell.length_a   1.000
_cell.length_b   1.000
_cell.length_c   1.000
_cell.angle_alpha   90.00
_cell.angle_beta   90.00
_cell.angle_gamma   90.00
#
_symmetry.space_group_name_H-M   'P 1'
#
loop_
_entity.id
_entity.type
_entity.pdbx_description
1 polymer ?
#
loop_
_entity_poly.entity_id
_entity_poly.type
_entity_poly.pdbx_seq_one_letter_code
_entity_poly.pdbx_strand_id
1 'polypeptide(L)'
;MAYALGYTGLGVGATRFGAAVMLDLLGGHSTPRTRTRMVGTKPFPFPPEPARSMAVGLTTWSLDRADRHDGRRNLWLRTLDRLGLGFDS
;
A
#
# COMPACT_ATOMS: atom_id res chain seq x y z
N MET A 1 -0.32 24.36 -3.18
CA MET A 1 0.11 23.47 -4.28
C MET A 1 -0.60 22.13 -4.10
N ALA A 2 -1.20 21.57 -5.15
CA ALA A 2 -1.90 20.28 -5.12
C ALA A 2 -1.30 19.36 -6.20
N TYR A 3 -1.00 18.10 -5.86
CA TYR A 3 -0.30 17.16 -6.74
C TYR A 3 -0.99 15.79 -6.76
N ALA A 4 -1.55 15.40 -7.90
CA ALA A 4 -2.13 14.07 -8.12
C ALA A 4 -1.08 13.16 -8.79
N LEU A 5 -0.27 12.46 -8.00
CA LEU A 5 0.83 11.59 -8.45
C LEU A 5 0.68 10.17 -7.90
N GLY A 6 1.39 9.21 -8.49
CA GLY A 6 1.49 7.85 -7.95
C GLY A 6 0.29 6.93 -8.22
N TYR A 7 -0.59 7.29 -9.16
CA TYR A 7 -1.70 6.44 -9.59
C TYR A 7 -1.22 5.38 -10.59
N THR A 8 -0.92 4.17 -10.12
CA THR A 8 -0.51 3.01 -10.95
C THR A 8 -1.70 2.08 -11.24
N GLY A 9 -1.70 1.38 -12.38
CA GLY A 9 -2.74 0.39 -12.75
C GLY A 9 -3.96 0.99 -13.45
N LEU A 10 -4.70 1.89 -12.79
CA LEU A 10 -5.90 2.56 -13.37
C LEU A 10 -5.59 3.86 -14.16
N GLY A 11 -4.33 4.33 -14.09
CA GLY A 11 -3.80 5.41 -14.91
C GLY A 11 -4.61 6.73 -14.87
N VAL A 12 -4.92 7.26 -16.06
CA VAL A 12 -5.51 8.60 -16.28
C VAL A 12 -6.82 8.81 -15.53
N GLY A 13 -7.67 7.78 -15.41
CA GLY A 13 -8.95 7.88 -14.71
C GLY A 13 -8.76 8.17 -13.21
N ALA A 14 -7.83 7.46 -12.59
CA ALA A 14 -7.49 7.63 -11.18
C ALA A 14 -6.80 8.98 -10.92
N THR A 15 -5.88 9.40 -11.79
CA THR A 15 -5.25 10.72 -11.71
C THR A 15 -6.26 11.85 -11.85
N ARG A 16 -7.21 11.77 -12.80
CA ARG A 16 -8.29 12.76 -12.97
C ARG A 16 -9.15 12.84 -11.72
N PHE A 17 -9.55 11.70 -11.16
CA PHE A 17 -10.32 11.67 -9.92
C PHE A 17 -9.55 12.32 -8.76
N GLY A 18 -8.28 11.95 -8.58
CA GLY A 18 -7.41 12.50 -7.56
C GLY A 18 -7.22 14.02 -7.66
N ALA A 19 -6.96 14.52 -8.87
CA ALA A 19 -6.84 15.95 -9.13
C ALA A 19 -8.13 16.70 -8.77
N ALA A 20 -9.28 16.14 -9.14
CA ALA A 20 -10.57 16.74 -8.84
C ALA A 20 -10.82 16.79 -7.33
N VAL A 21 -10.56 15.70 -6.60
CA VAL A 21 -10.64 15.67 -5.13
C VAL A 21 -9.74 16.75 -4.51
N MET A 22 -8.49 16.87 -4.98
CA MET A 22 -7.57 17.87 -4.43
C MET A 22 -8.04 19.31 -4.68
N LEU A 23 -8.62 19.61 -5.83
CA LEU A 23 -9.17 20.94 -6.12
C LEU A 23 -10.34 21.28 -5.18
N ASP A 24 -11.22 20.33 -4.88
CA ASP A 24 -12.32 20.55 -3.92
C ASP A 24 -11.78 20.80 -2.51
N LEU A 25 -10.81 20.00 -2.06
CA LEU A 25 -10.19 20.18 -0.75
C LEU A 25 -9.48 21.53 -0.64
N LEU A 26 -8.81 21.97 -1.71
CA LEU A 26 -8.13 23.27 -1.75
C LEU A 26 -9.13 24.43 -1.71
N GLY A 27 -10.28 24.29 -2.40
CA GLY A 27 -11.36 25.27 -2.36
C GLY A 27 -12.28 25.17 -1.13
N GLY A 28 -12.03 24.24 -0.20
CA GLY A 28 -12.86 24.04 0.99
C GLY A 28 -14.24 23.44 0.70
N HIS A 29 -14.45 22.84 -0.48
CA HIS A 29 -15.72 22.26 -0.87
C HIS A 29 -15.90 20.85 -0.30
N SER A 30 -17.03 20.60 0.35
CA SER A 30 -17.45 19.26 0.74
C SER A 30 -18.33 18.65 -0.34
N THR A 31 -17.83 17.65 -1.06
CA THR A 31 -18.51 17.02 -2.19
C THR A 31 -18.59 15.50 -1.97
N PRO A 32 -19.40 14.77 -2.75
CA PRO A 32 -19.43 13.31 -2.66
C PRO A 32 -18.05 12.66 -2.86
N ARG A 33 -17.19 13.25 -3.70
CA ARG A 33 -15.85 12.72 -3.98
C ARG A 33 -14.86 12.92 -2.82
N THR A 34 -14.95 14.01 -2.06
CA THR A 34 -14.09 14.25 -0.88
C THR A 34 -14.49 13.42 0.34
N ARG A 35 -15.72 12.88 0.36
CA ARG A 35 -16.26 12.05 1.46
C ARG A 35 -16.10 10.54 1.25
N THR A 36 -15.38 10.13 0.21
CA THR A 36 -15.10 8.70 -0.01
C THR A 36 -14.18 8.16 1.09
N ARG A 37 -14.34 6.88 1.46
CA ARG A 37 -13.48 6.24 2.47
C ARG A 37 -12.00 6.32 2.10
N MET A 38 -11.69 6.19 0.81
CA MET A 38 -10.34 6.32 0.27
C MET A 38 -9.69 7.68 0.59
N VAL A 39 -10.46 8.77 0.52
CA VAL A 39 -9.96 10.13 0.78
C VAL A 39 -9.93 10.44 2.27
N GLY A 40 -10.94 9.97 3.02
CA GLY A 40 -11.08 10.28 4.44
C GLY A 40 -10.28 9.38 5.40
N THR A 41 -9.69 8.28 4.92
CA THR A 41 -8.99 7.31 5.77
C THR A 41 -7.48 7.43 5.59
N LYS A 42 -6.75 7.63 6.70
CA LYS A 42 -5.29 7.60 6.68
C LYS A 42 -4.82 6.15 6.43
N PRO A 43 -3.89 5.91 5.48
CA PRO A 43 -3.31 4.58 5.31
C PRO A 43 -2.57 4.16 6.58
N PHE A 44 -2.44 2.85 6.77
CA PHE A 44 -1.69 2.31 7.90
C PHE A 44 -0.24 2.84 7.87
N PRO A 45 0.27 3.42 8.98
CA PRO A 45 1.63 3.93 9.01
C PRO A 45 2.60 2.76 8.91
N PHE A 46 3.63 2.88 8.06
CA PHE A 46 4.71 1.91 8.05
C PHE A 46 5.37 1.84 9.43
N PRO A 47 5.74 0.63 9.91
CA PRO A 47 6.39 0.47 11.20
C PRO A 47 7.69 1.31 11.27
N PRO A 48 8.05 1.81 12.47
CA PRO A 48 9.29 2.55 12.67
C PRO A 48 10.51 1.64 12.51
N GLU A 49 11.68 2.25 12.27
CA GLU A 49 12.96 1.53 12.37
C GLU A 49 13.27 1.21 13.84
N PRO A 50 13.91 0.06 14.15
CA PRO A 50 14.47 -0.94 13.25
C PRO A 50 13.50 -2.06 12.85
N ALA A 51 12.25 -2.04 13.35
CA ALA A 51 11.29 -3.12 13.10
C ALA A 51 11.03 -3.31 11.61
N ARG A 52 10.99 -2.21 10.83
CA ARG A 52 10.86 -2.26 9.38
C ARG A 52 12.01 -3.01 8.72
N SER A 53 13.25 -2.60 8.95
CA SER A 53 14.42 -3.27 8.36
C SER A 53 14.53 -4.74 8.75
N MET A 54 14.22 -5.08 10.00
CA MET A 54 14.16 -6.48 10.46
C MET A 54 13.09 -7.28 9.70
N ALA A 55 11.88 -6.74 9.58
CA ALA A 55 10.80 -7.40 8.85
C ALA A 55 11.12 -7.58 7.36
N VAL A 56 11.73 -6.57 6.73
CA VAL A 56 12.21 -6.66 5.34
C VAL A 56 13.27 -7.75 5.20
N GLY A 57 14.31 -7.75 6.05
CA GLY A 57 15.37 -8.76 6.01
C GLY A 57 14.86 -10.19 6.23
N LEU A 58 13.97 -10.40 7.21
CA LEU A 58 13.34 -11.69 7.46
C LEU A 58 12.52 -12.15 6.25
N THR A 59 11.79 -11.24 5.61
CA THR A 59 10.97 -11.55 4.44
C THR A 59 11.84 -11.89 3.24
N THR A 60 12.86 -11.09 2.93
CA THR A 60 13.82 -11.37 1.85
C THR A 60 14.54 -12.70 2.03
N TRP A 61 15.04 -12.98 3.24
CA TRP A 61 15.67 -14.26 3.56
C TRP A 61 14.70 -15.43 3.41
N SER A 62 13.45 -15.24 3.84
CA SER A 62 12.42 -16.27 3.75
C SER A 62 12.02 -16.58 2.32
N LEU A 63 11.92 -15.55 1.47
CA LEU A 63 11.65 -15.70 0.04
C LEU A 63 12.79 -16.45 -0.65
N ASP A 64 14.04 -16.02 -0.46
CA ASP A 64 15.22 -16.69 -1.01
C ASP A 64 15.30 -18.17 -0.56
N ARG A 65 14.94 -18.46 0.69
CA ARG A 65 14.84 -19.85 1.18
C ARG A 65 13.68 -20.64 0.56
N ALA A 66 12.55 -20.00 0.27
CA ALA A 66 11.42 -20.64 -0.41
C ALA A 66 11.79 -20.96 -1.87
N ASP A 67 12.45 -20.04 -2.56
CA ASP A 67 12.93 -20.23 -3.93
C ASP A 67 13.91 -21.40 -4.02
N ARG A 68 14.84 -21.50 -3.07
CA ARG A 68 15.79 -22.62 -2.97
C ARG A 68 15.15 -23.97 -2.58
N HIS A 69 13.89 -23.96 -2.10
CA HIS A 69 13.15 -25.14 -1.69
C HIS A 69 11.87 -25.35 -2.51
N ASP A 70 11.95 -25.19 -3.83
CA ASP A 70 10.84 -25.51 -4.75
C ASP A 70 9.54 -24.73 -4.41
N GLY A 71 9.70 -23.47 -3.98
CA GLY A 71 8.59 -22.59 -3.58
C GLY A 71 7.98 -22.87 -2.21
N ARG A 72 8.58 -23.75 -1.39
CA ARG A 72 8.04 -24.09 -0.06
C ARG A 72 8.18 -22.92 0.93
N ARG A 73 7.07 -22.23 1.17
CA ARG A 73 6.96 -21.11 2.13
C ARG A 73 7.26 -21.58 3.56
N ASN A 74 8.15 -20.85 4.25
CA ASN A 74 8.48 -21.11 5.66
C ASN A 74 7.40 -20.56 6.62
N LEU A 75 7.55 -20.84 7.92
CA LEU A 75 6.57 -20.42 8.94
C LEU A 75 6.38 -18.88 8.98
N TRP A 76 7.44 -18.12 8.71
CA TRP A 76 7.38 -16.66 8.64
C TRP A 76 6.46 -16.18 7.51
N LEU A 77 6.67 -16.68 6.28
CA LEU A 77 5.82 -16.33 5.14
C LEU A 77 4.36 -16.74 5.36
N ARG A 78 4.12 -17.95 5.88
CA ARG A 78 2.76 -18.41 6.23
C ARG A 78 2.09 -17.53 7.30
N THR A 79 2.87 -16.92 8.17
CA THR A 79 2.37 -15.98 9.19
C THR A 79 2.03 -14.64 8.56
N LEU A 80 2.88 -14.12 7.67
CA LEU A 80 2.62 -12.89 6.92
C LEU A 80 1.38 -13.02 6.01
N ASP A 81 1.22 -14.17 5.35
CA ASP A 81 0.04 -14.48 4.52
C ASP A 81 -1.25 -14.39 5.35
N ARG A 82 -1.24 -14.96 6.57
CA ARG A 82 -2.38 -14.88 7.51
C ARG A 82 -2.68 -13.48 7.99
N LEU A 83 -1.68 -12.60 8.02
CA LEU A 83 -1.84 -11.19 8.39
C LEU A 83 -2.32 -10.33 7.21
N GLY A 84 -2.58 -10.91 6.04
CA GLY A 84 -2.99 -10.18 4.84
C GLY A 84 -1.85 -9.38 4.19
N LEU A 85 -0.60 -9.71 4.55
CA LEU A 85 0.62 -9.14 3.98
C LEU A 85 1.23 -10.06 2.91
N GLY A 86 0.52 -11.12 2.55
CA GLY A 86 0.97 -12.12 1.59
C GLY A 86 1.03 -11.57 0.16
N PHE A 87 2.14 -11.85 -0.52
CA PHE A 87 2.35 -11.57 -1.95
C PHE A 87 1.63 -12.62 -2.81
N ASP A 88 0.32 -12.78 -2.64
CA ASP A 88 -0.46 -13.52 -3.63
C ASP A 88 -0.80 -12.54 -4.78
N SER A 89 -0.23 -12.83 -5.95
CA SER A 89 -0.59 -12.18 -7.22
C SER A 89 -1.93 -12.69 -7.73
#